data_AF-A0A660S9S5-F1
#
_entry.id   AF-A0A660S9S5-F1
#
_cell.length_a   1.000
_cell.length_b   1.000
_cell.length_c   1.000
_cell.angle_alpha   90.00
_cell.angle_beta   90.00
_cell.angle_gamma   90.00
#
_symmetry.space_group_name_H-M   'P 1'
#
loop_
_entity.id
_entity.type
_entity.pdbx_description
1 polymer ?
#
loop_
_entity_poly.entity_id
_entity_poly.type
_entity_poly.pdbx_seq_one_letter_code
_entity_poly.pdbx_strand_id
1 'polypeptide(L)'
;MIKLTCKKLYDNMKIMVFIKRWKRAIAFYLSVVLFLLPIITYAFDGEMDEKIERFAAEKGREDAIKSIGMTQKVLWFGTGLLFNVLGVGTSVIFVPGPKLTGALGKPSKALKAYVDEYKTIKRNKQLFYTGFGCLVGTSVVLFAYAIYYYISIIKLMLIAFYSILATAGS
;
A
#
# COMPACT_ATOMS: atom_id res chain seq x y z
N MET A 1 33.62 -81.54 -19.71
CA MET A 1 33.91 -80.43 -18.78
C MET A 1 34.16 -79.06 -19.46
N ILE A 2 34.82 -79.00 -20.62
CA ILE A 2 35.20 -77.73 -21.29
C ILE A 2 34.00 -76.87 -21.78
N LYS A 3 32.86 -77.47 -22.14
CA LYS A 3 31.67 -76.73 -22.59
C LYS A 3 31.00 -75.87 -21.50
N LEU A 4 31.14 -76.21 -20.21
CA LEU A 4 30.51 -75.43 -19.13
C LEU A 4 31.25 -74.11 -18.85
N THR A 5 32.57 -74.07 -19.05
CA THR A 5 33.39 -72.87 -18.81
C THR A 5 33.17 -71.79 -19.87
N CYS A 6 32.97 -72.16 -21.14
CA CYS A 6 32.70 -71.18 -22.21
C CYS A 6 31.37 -70.44 -22.04
N LYS A 7 30.30 -71.13 -21.60
CA LYS A 7 28.99 -70.49 -21.42
C LYS A 7 29.03 -69.41 -20.33
N LYS A 8 29.72 -69.70 -19.22
CA LYS A 8 29.88 -68.76 -18.10
C LYS A 8 30.69 -67.51 -18.47
N LEU A 9 31.70 -67.67 -19.34
CA LEU A 9 32.50 -66.56 -19.89
C LEU A 9 31.67 -65.68 -20.83
N TYR A 10 30.85 -66.29 -21.69
CA TYR A 10 29.97 -65.56 -22.61
C TYR A 10 28.91 -64.72 -21.86
N ASP A 11 28.27 -65.29 -20.83
CA ASP A 11 27.26 -64.58 -20.04
C ASP A 11 27.86 -63.40 -19.25
N ASN A 12 29.05 -63.56 -18.66
CA ASN A 12 29.76 -62.47 -17.98
C ASN A 12 30.15 -61.33 -18.95
N MET A 13 30.53 -61.68 -20.19
CA MET A 13 30.88 -60.69 -21.20
C MET A 13 29.65 -59.88 -21.67
N LYS A 14 28.49 -60.55 -21.77
CA LYS A 14 27.20 -59.90 -22.09
C LYS A 14 26.75 -58.92 -21.00
N ILE A 15 26.92 -59.30 -19.73
CA ILE A 15 26.63 -58.44 -18.56
C ILE A 15 27.54 -57.20 -18.54
N MET A 16 28.83 -57.35 -18.83
CA MET A 16 29.77 -56.22 -18.88
C MET A 16 29.40 -55.19 -19.97
N VAL A 17 29.02 -55.65 -21.16
CA VAL A 17 28.59 -54.76 -22.25
C VAL A 17 27.28 -54.04 -21.89
N PHE A 18 26.35 -54.76 -21.25
CA PHE A 18 25.09 -54.18 -20.76
C PHE A 18 25.34 -53.08 -19.73
N ILE A 19 26.18 -53.34 -18.71
CA ILE A 19 26.55 -52.35 -17.69
C ILE A 19 27.20 -51.11 -18.32
N LYS A 20 28.11 -51.29 -19.29
CA LYS A 20 28.80 -50.16 -19.95
C LYS A 20 27.85 -49.30 -20.78
N ARG A 21 26.82 -49.89 -21.38
CA ARG A 21 25.79 -49.18 -22.16
C ARG A 21 24.85 -48.39 -21.24
N TRP A 22 24.46 -48.97 -20.10
CA TRP A 22 23.62 -48.30 -19.10
C TRP A 22 24.33 -47.16 -18.38
N LYS A 23 25.63 -47.27 -18.11
CA LYS A 23 26.43 -46.17 -17.53
C LYS A 23 26.37 -44.89 -18.37
N ARG A 24 26.39 -45.00 -19.71
CA ARG A 24 26.29 -43.84 -20.60
C ARG A 24 24.89 -43.24 -20.61
N ALA A 25 23.85 -44.07 -20.59
CA ALA A 25 22.47 -43.62 -20.55
C ALA A 25 22.16 -42.89 -19.22
N ILE A 26 22.62 -43.43 -18.09
CA ILE A 26 22.46 -42.81 -16.77
C ILE A 26 23.21 -41.48 -16.69
N ALA A 27 24.45 -41.41 -17.20
CA ALA A 27 25.22 -40.17 -17.23
C ALA A 27 24.54 -39.09 -18.08
N PHE A 28 23.97 -39.48 -19.23
CA PHE A 28 23.23 -38.56 -20.09
C PHE A 28 21.97 -38.04 -19.41
N TYR A 29 21.18 -38.93 -18.79
CA TYR A 29 19.99 -38.55 -18.02
C TYR A 29 20.32 -37.60 -16.87
N LEU A 30 21.34 -37.92 -16.05
CA LEU A 30 21.79 -37.06 -14.96
C LEU A 30 22.27 -35.69 -15.47
N SER A 31 22.98 -35.65 -16.59
CA SER A 31 23.41 -34.40 -17.22
C SER A 31 22.20 -33.55 -17.64
N VAL A 32 21.17 -34.16 -18.23
CA VAL A 32 19.94 -33.44 -18.64
C VAL A 32 19.19 -32.91 -17.42
N VAL A 33 19.03 -33.71 -16.36
CA VAL A 33 18.38 -33.28 -15.12
C VAL A 33 19.14 -32.12 -14.46
N LEU A 34 20.47 -32.21 -14.38
CA LEU A 34 21.32 -31.13 -13.86
C LEU A 34 21.25 -29.85 -14.69
N PHE A 35 21.07 -29.97 -16.02
CA PHE A 35 20.95 -28.82 -16.90
C PHE A 35 19.56 -28.18 -16.84
N LEU A 36 18.50 -28.97 -16.60
CA LEU A 36 17.13 -28.48 -16.50
C LEU A 36 16.82 -27.85 -15.13
N LEU A 37 17.46 -28.32 -14.05
CA LEU A 37 17.28 -27.78 -12.70
C LEU A 37 17.41 -26.24 -12.61
N PRO A 38 18.48 -25.59 -13.11
CA PRO A 38 18.60 -24.15 -13.03
C PRO A 38 17.50 -23.42 -13.83
N ILE A 39 17.10 -23.96 -14.98
CA ILE A 39 16.05 -23.36 -15.83
C ILE A 39 14.71 -23.35 -15.09
N ILE A 40 14.37 -24.45 -14.41
CA ILE A 40 13.15 -24.55 -13.62
C ILE A 40 13.23 -23.58 -12.43
N THR A 41 14.36 -23.50 -11.72
CA THR A 41 14.48 -22.57 -10.58
C THR A 41 14.36 -21.10 -11.00
N TYR A 42 14.94 -20.70 -12.14
CA TYR A 42 14.84 -19.31 -12.63
C TYR A 42 13.42 -18.92 -13.07
N ALA A 43 12.67 -19.85 -13.68
CA ALA A 43 11.30 -19.58 -14.09
C ALA A 43 10.33 -19.43 -12.90
N PHE A 44 10.54 -20.21 -11.83
CA PHE A 44 9.69 -20.16 -10.64
C PHE A 44 9.96 -18.97 -9.71
N ASP A 45 11.19 -18.45 -9.68
CA ASP A 45 11.56 -17.34 -8.79
C ASP A 45 10.82 -16.03 -9.15
N GLY A 46 10.63 -15.77 -10.45
CA GLY A 46 9.96 -14.55 -10.93
C GLY A 46 8.46 -14.48 -10.64
N GLU A 47 7.74 -15.60 -10.72
CA GLU A 47 6.28 -15.63 -10.49
C GLU A 47 5.92 -15.55 -9.00
N MET A 48 6.78 -16.12 -8.14
CA MET A 48 6.61 -16.06 -6.68
C MET A 48 6.80 -14.63 -6.16
N ASP A 49 7.80 -13.90 -6.68
CA ASP A 49 8.07 -12.51 -6.29
C ASP A 49 6.84 -11.59 -6.52
N GLU A 50 6.17 -11.70 -7.67
CA GLU A 50 5.02 -10.85 -7.99
C GLU A 50 3.81 -11.13 -7.07
N LYS A 51 3.54 -12.42 -6.78
CA LYS A 51 2.45 -12.81 -5.87
C LYS A 51 2.71 -12.32 -4.45
N ILE A 52 3.96 -12.42 -3.98
CA ILE A 52 4.37 -11.93 -2.65
C ILE A 52 4.21 -10.41 -2.58
N GLU A 53 4.59 -9.66 -3.61
CA GLU A 53 4.42 -8.20 -3.66
C GLU A 53 2.94 -7.79 -3.60
N ARG A 54 2.07 -8.42 -4.41
CA ARG A 54 0.62 -8.13 -4.39
C ARG A 54 0.00 -8.42 -3.03
N PHE A 55 0.30 -9.57 -2.44
CA PHE A 55 -0.19 -9.92 -1.11
C PHE A 55 0.31 -8.95 -0.03
N ALA A 56 1.55 -8.49 -0.15
CA ALA A 56 2.10 -7.50 0.77
C ALA A 56 1.41 -6.13 0.61
N ALA A 57 1.14 -5.68 -0.61
CA ALA A 57 0.40 -4.44 -0.85
C ALA A 57 -1.03 -4.51 -0.27
N GLU A 58 -1.75 -5.61 -0.50
CA GLU A 58 -3.12 -5.79 0.01
C GLU A 58 -3.17 -5.80 1.53
N LYS A 59 -2.22 -6.47 2.19
CA LYS A 59 -2.09 -6.41 3.65
C LYS A 59 -1.76 -5.00 4.15
N GLY A 60 -0.93 -4.26 3.41
CA GLY A 60 -0.63 -2.85 3.69
C GLY A 60 -1.88 -1.97 3.65
N ARG A 61 -2.75 -2.20 2.66
CA ARG A 61 -4.04 -1.51 2.53
C ARG A 61 -4.97 -1.80 3.72
N GLU A 62 -5.11 -3.07 4.11
CA GLU A 62 -5.94 -3.43 5.26
C GLU A 62 -5.44 -2.81 6.56
N ASP A 63 -4.13 -2.89 6.81
CA ASP A 63 -3.53 -2.34 8.02
C ASP A 63 -3.67 -0.80 8.05
N ALA A 64 -3.56 -0.14 6.90
CA ALA A 64 -3.79 1.30 6.79
C ALA A 64 -5.22 1.64 7.20
N ILE A 65 -6.22 0.93 6.67
CA ILE A 65 -7.63 1.14 6.99
C ILE A 65 -7.90 0.90 8.48
N LYS A 66 -7.41 -0.22 9.04
CA LYS A 66 -7.59 -0.57 10.46
C LYS A 66 -6.92 0.45 11.39
N SER A 67 -5.78 1.01 10.99
CA SER A 67 -5.05 1.97 11.81
C SER A 67 -5.70 3.37 11.88
N ILE A 68 -6.63 3.69 10.99
CA ILE A 68 -7.37 4.95 11.00
C ILE A 68 -8.53 4.82 12.00
N GLY A 69 -8.17 4.86 13.28
CA GLY A 69 -9.13 4.91 14.39
C GLY A 69 -9.88 6.25 14.44
N MET A 70 -10.92 6.32 15.28
CA MET A 70 -11.75 7.52 15.47
C MET A 70 -10.91 8.74 15.85
N THR A 71 -9.91 8.56 16.73
CA THR A 71 -9.00 9.63 17.16
C THR A 71 -8.25 10.27 16.00
N GLN A 72 -7.73 9.47 15.04
CA GLN A 72 -7.03 10.03 13.89
C GLN A 72 -7.99 10.78 12.96
N LYS A 73 -9.20 10.25 12.75
CA LYS A 73 -10.22 10.93 11.93
C LYS A 73 -10.58 12.30 12.50
N VAL A 74 -10.83 12.35 13.81
CA VAL A 74 -11.17 13.60 14.53
C VAL A 74 -9.99 14.58 14.49
N LEU A 75 -8.76 14.09 14.67
CA LEU A 75 -7.56 14.92 14.59
C LEU A 75 -7.43 15.58 13.21
N TRP A 76 -7.51 14.81 12.13
CA TRP A 76 -7.36 15.33 10.77
C TRP A 76 -8.53 16.21 10.34
N PHE A 77 -9.74 15.89 10.78
CA PHE A 77 -10.91 16.75 10.62
C PHE A 77 -10.73 18.08 11.35
N GLY A 78 -10.35 18.05 12.64
CA GLY A 78 -10.10 19.26 13.44
C GLY A 78 -8.96 20.11 12.88
N THR A 79 -7.93 19.48 12.33
CA THR A 79 -6.84 20.17 11.65
C THR A 79 -7.36 20.94 10.43
N GLY A 80 -8.23 20.31 9.63
CA GLY A 80 -8.90 20.97 8.51
C GLY A 80 -9.83 22.09 8.96
N LEU A 81 -10.58 21.88 10.04
CA LEU A 81 -11.54 22.83 10.58
C LEU A 81 -10.87 24.13 11.08
N LEU A 82 -9.76 24.00 11.81
CA LEU A 82 -9.09 25.14 12.45
C LEU A 82 -8.07 25.82 11.55
N PHE A 83 -7.35 25.06 10.73
CA PHE A 83 -6.25 25.57 9.91
C PHE A 83 -6.60 25.69 8.41
N ASN A 84 -7.81 25.29 8.00
CA ASN A 84 -8.30 25.36 6.62
C ASN A 84 -7.26 24.84 5.60
N VAL A 85 -6.86 25.71 4.66
CA VAL A 85 -5.91 25.39 3.58
C VAL A 85 -4.54 24.95 4.13
N LEU A 86 -4.07 25.56 5.22
CA LEU A 86 -2.82 25.15 5.87
C LEU A 86 -2.93 23.74 6.44
N GLY A 87 -4.11 23.38 6.97
CA GLY A 87 -4.40 22.03 7.43
C GLY A 87 -4.26 20.99 6.32
N VAL A 88 -4.79 21.28 5.12
CA VAL A 88 -4.63 20.41 3.94
C VAL A 88 -3.15 20.25 3.58
N GLY A 89 -2.38 21.33 3.56
CA GLY A 89 -0.94 21.28 3.30
C GLY A 89 -0.19 20.36 4.26
N THR A 90 -0.46 20.45 5.57
CA THR A 90 0.20 19.58 6.57
C THR A 90 -0.12 18.10 6.35
N SER A 91 -1.34 17.77 5.90
CA SER A 91 -1.75 16.38 5.65
C SER A 91 -1.04 15.72 4.46
N VAL A 92 -0.51 16.51 3.52
CA VAL A 92 0.29 16.00 2.39
C VAL A 92 1.71 15.67 2.83
N ILE A 93 2.28 16.51 3.70
CA ILE A 93 3.67 16.40 4.14
C ILE A 93 3.83 15.32 5.22
N PHE A 94 2.91 15.27 6.19
CA PHE A 94 3.00 14.38 7.34
C PHE A 94 2.11 13.14 7.18
N VAL A 95 2.64 12.14 6.49
CA VAL A 95 2.02 10.81 6.40
C VAL A 95 2.67 9.87 7.43
N PRO A 96 1.93 9.39 8.44
CA PRO A 96 2.49 8.49 9.44
C PRO A 96 2.83 7.13 8.80
N GLY A 97 4.04 6.65 9.06
CA GLY A 97 4.51 5.35 8.59
C GLY A 97 3.79 4.17 9.28
N PRO A 98 3.85 2.97 8.68
CA PRO A 98 3.31 1.76 9.30
C PRO A 98 4.10 1.38 10.57
N LYS A 99 3.47 0.62 11.47
CA LYS A 99 4.14 0.09 12.67
C LYS A 99 5.23 -0.91 12.26
N LEU A 100 6.43 -0.77 12.83
CA LEU A 100 7.59 -1.63 12.54
C LEU A 100 7.30 -3.13 12.73
N THR A 101 6.40 -3.49 13.62
CA THR A 101 6.03 -4.88 13.91
C THR A 101 5.43 -5.63 12.71
N GLY A 102 4.80 -4.92 11.76
CA GLY A 102 4.29 -5.53 10.51
C GLY A 102 5.32 -5.62 9.39
N ALA A 103 6.48 -4.98 9.57
CA ALA A 103 7.55 -4.83 8.58
C ALA A 103 8.75 -5.76 8.85
N LEU A 104 8.93 -6.22 10.10
CA LEU A 104 10.03 -7.10 10.46
C LEU A 104 9.88 -8.49 9.83
N GLY A 105 10.93 -8.95 9.13
CA GLY A 105 11.04 -10.30 8.55
C GLY A 105 10.59 -10.46 7.10
N LYS A 106 10.10 -9.40 6.43
CA LYS A 106 9.71 -9.47 5.01
C LYS A 106 10.89 -9.16 4.07
N PRO A 107 10.95 -9.77 2.88
CA PRO A 107 11.93 -9.41 1.87
C PRO A 107 11.75 -7.93 1.44
N SER A 108 12.86 -7.27 1.10
CA SER A 108 12.93 -5.83 0.77
C SER A 108 11.85 -5.36 -0.22
N LYS A 109 11.63 -6.13 -1.29
CA LYS A 109 10.62 -5.85 -2.32
C LYS A 109 9.19 -5.82 -1.76
N ALA A 110 8.81 -6.87 -1.04
CA ALA A 110 7.50 -6.98 -0.41
C ALA A 110 7.28 -5.90 0.67
N LEU A 111 8.33 -5.53 1.40
CA LEU A 111 8.25 -4.46 2.38
C LEU A 111 8.00 -3.11 1.71
N LYS A 112 8.66 -2.82 0.59
CA LYS A 112 8.46 -1.59 -0.16
C LYS A 112 7.02 -1.49 -0.67
N ALA A 113 6.51 -2.53 -1.33
CA ALA A 113 5.13 -2.60 -1.81
C ALA A 113 4.12 -2.39 -0.67
N TYR A 114 4.35 -3.02 0.49
CA TYR A 114 3.54 -2.82 1.69
C TYR A 114 3.54 -1.37 2.20
N VAL A 115 4.73 -0.75 2.32
CA VAL A 115 4.87 0.62 2.85
C VAL A 115 4.27 1.66 1.90
N ASP A 116 4.49 1.50 0.59
CA ASP A 116 4.00 2.43 -0.42
C ASP A 116 2.47 2.42 -0.47
N GLU A 117 1.85 1.23 -0.48
CA GLU A 117 0.39 1.10 -0.46
C GLU A 117 -0.21 1.64 0.85
N TYR A 118 0.41 1.32 2.00
CA TYR A 118 -0.02 1.82 3.31
C TYR A 118 -0.03 3.36 3.37
N LYS A 119 1.06 3.99 2.91
CA LYS A 119 1.19 5.46 2.89
C LYS A 119 0.18 6.10 1.94
N THR A 120 -0.06 5.48 0.79
CA THR A 120 -1.00 6.00 -0.22
C THR A 120 -2.43 6.02 0.34
N ILE A 121 -2.88 4.91 0.92
CA ILE A 121 -4.22 4.81 1.49
C ILE A 121 -4.39 5.76 2.67
N LYS A 122 -3.39 5.86 3.56
CA LYS A 122 -3.43 6.80 4.68
C LYS A 122 -3.54 8.24 4.23
N ARG A 123 -2.69 8.67 3.28
CA ARG A 123 -2.69 10.03 2.76
C ARG A 123 -4.05 10.40 2.18
N ASN A 124 -4.63 9.51 1.37
CA ASN A 124 -5.94 9.75 0.76
C ASN A 124 -7.04 9.92 1.82
N LYS A 125 -7.03 9.11 2.88
CA LYS A 125 -8.00 9.24 3.97
C LYS A 125 -7.75 10.49 4.81
N GLN A 126 -6.51 10.85 5.11
CA GLN A 126 -6.17 12.08 5.81
C GLN A 126 -6.66 13.31 5.03
N LEU A 127 -6.33 13.39 3.74
CA LEU A 127 -6.79 14.45 2.84
C LEU A 127 -8.32 14.54 2.79
N PHE A 128 -9.02 13.41 2.75
CA PHE A 128 -10.48 13.39 2.76
C PHE A 128 -11.06 14.02 4.04
N TYR A 129 -10.58 13.60 5.23
CA TYR A 129 -11.09 14.14 6.50
C TYR A 129 -10.68 15.59 6.72
N THR A 130 -9.45 15.96 6.37
CA THR A 130 -8.97 17.34 6.46
C THR A 130 -9.68 18.26 5.47
N GLY A 131 -9.91 17.81 4.23
CA GLY A 131 -10.70 18.55 3.24
C GLY A 131 -12.14 18.74 3.69
N PHE A 132 -12.76 17.70 4.25
CA PHE A 132 -14.10 17.80 4.83
C PHE A 132 -14.14 18.79 6.02
N GLY A 133 -13.14 18.75 6.90
CA GLY A 133 -12.98 19.73 7.98
C GLY A 133 -12.85 21.16 7.47
N CYS A 134 -12.05 21.39 6.42
CA CYS A 134 -11.88 22.70 5.79
C CYS A 134 -13.20 23.24 5.19
N LEU A 135 -13.99 22.39 4.54
CA LEU A 135 -15.30 22.78 4.01
C LEU A 135 -16.26 23.20 5.12
N VAL A 136 -16.34 22.40 6.19
CA VAL A 136 -17.18 22.71 7.35
C VAL A 136 -16.69 24.00 8.02
N GLY A 137 -15.39 24.17 8.21
CA GLY A 137 -14.81 25.38 8.80
C GLY A 137 -15.14 26.63 8.00
N THR A 138 -14.95 26.56 6.68
CA THR A 138 -15.29 27.65 5.76
C THR A 138 -16.79 27.99 5.82
N SER A 139 -17.67 26.98 5.86
CA SER A 139 -19.12 27.22 5.97
C SER A 139 -19.51 27.93 7.28
N VAL A 140 -18.88 27.57 8.40
CA VAL A 140 -19.15 28.19 9.71
C VAL A 140 -18.69 29.64 9.72
N VAL A 141 -17.51 29.94 9.19
CA VAL A 141 -16.98 31.31 9.10
C VAL A 141 -17.87 32.17 8.19
N LEU A 142 -18.27 31.66 7.03
CA LEU A 142 -19.18 32.38 6.12
C LEU A 142 -20.53 32.67 6.77
N PHE A 143 -21.10 31.71 7.49
CA PHE A 143 -22.37 31.88 8.18
C PHE A 143 -22.27 32.94 9.29
N ALA A 144 -21.21 32.90 10.11
CA ALA A 144 -20.96 33.91 11.12
C ALA A 144 -20.77 35.31 10.51
N TYR A 145 -20.04 35.41 9.39
CA TYR A 145 -19.85 36.67 8.68
C TYR A 145 -21.16 37.23 8.12
N ALA A 146 -22.02 36.36 7.56
CA ALA A 146 -23.34 36.76 7.07
C ALA A 146 -24.24 37.33 8.19
N ILE A 147 -24.25 36.69 9.37
CA ILE A 147 -24.99 37.20 10.54
C ILE A 147 -24.45 38.56 10.98
N TYR A 148 -23.12 38.70 11.09
CA TYR A 148 -22.48 39.96 11.47
C TYR A 148 -22.84 41.10 10.50
N TYR A 149 -22.81 40.82 9.19
CA TYR A 149 -23.16 41.79 8.16
C TYR A 149 -24.64 42.18 8.24
N TYR A 150 -25.54 41.21 8.44
CA TYR A 150 -26.97 41.46 8.60
C TYR A 150 -27.28 42.38 9.79
N ILE A 151 -26.68 42.12 10.96
CA ILE A 151 -26.82 42.98 12.15
C ILE A 151 -26.28 44.38 11.88
N SER A 152 -25.15 44.48 11.18
CA SER A 152 -24.52 45.76 10.83
C SER A 152 -25.42 46.60 9.91
N ILE A 153 -26.09 45.99 8.92
CA ILE A 153 -27.07 46.67 8.06
C ILE A 153 -28.24 47.20 8.89
N ILE A 154 -28.84 46.37 9.76
CA ILE A 154 -29.98 46.79 10.59
C ILE A 154 -29.59 48.00 11.44
N LYS A 155 -28.41 47.97 12.05
CA LYS A 155 -27.90 49.09 12.85
C LYS A 155 -27.74 50.36 12.02
N LEU A 156 -27.21 50.25 10.80
CA LEU A 156 -27.07 51.39 9.89
C LEU A 156 -28.43 51.97 9.49
N MET A 157 -29.41 51.12 9.16
CA MET A 157 -30.77 51.54 8.82
C MET A 157 -31.46 52.26 9.99
N LEU A 158 -31.30 51.75 11.22
CA LEU A 158 -31.83 52.40 12.42
C LEU A 158 -31.21 53.79 12.61
N ILE A 159 -29.89 53.92 12.49
CA ILE A 159 -29.18 55.22 12.61
C ILE A 159 -29.68 56.21 11.55
N ALA A 160 -29.83 55.76 10.30
CA ALA A 160 -30.34 56.60 9.22
C ALA A 160 -31.78 57.07 9.51
N PHE A 161 -32.64 56.15 9.97
CA PHE A 161 -34.02 56.46 10.35
C PHE A 161 -34.11 57.49 11.49
N TYR A 162 -33.31 57.33 12.54
CA TYR A 162 -33.23 58.31 13.64
C TYR A 162 -32.77 59.70 13.17
N SER A 163 -31.82 59.76 12.24
CA SER A 163 -31.31 61.03 11.69
C SER A 163 -32.37 61.77 10.85
N ILE A 164 -33.17 61.02 10.09
CA ILE A 164 -34.30 61.57 9.32
C ILE A 164 -35.37 62.12 10.27
N LEU A 165 -35.75 61.36 11.31
CA LEU A 165 -36.72 61.81 12.30
C LEU A 165 -36.26 63.07 13.05
N ALA A 166 -34.98 63.17 13.41
CA ALA A 166 -34.43 64.34 14.08
C ALA A 166 -34.49 65.60 13.19
N THR A 167 -34.27 65.46 11.88
CA THR A 167 -34.32 66.58 10.93
C THR A 167 -35.76 67.05 10.64
N ALA A 168 -36.74 66.13 10.70
CA ALA A 168 -38.15 66.47 10.47
C ALA A 168 -38.83 67.17 11.66
N GLY A 169 -38.24 67.07 12.86
CA GLY A 169 -38.80 67.64 14.10
C GLY A 169 -38.29 69.04 14.45
N SER A 170 -37.27 69.55 13.75
CA SER A 170 -36.71 70.90 13.88
C SER A 170 -37.27 71.85 12.83
#